data_AF-A0A5D2LGF4-F1
#
_entry.id   AF-A0A5D2LGF4-F1
#
_cell.length_a   1.000
_cell.length_b   1.000
_cell.length_c   1.000
_cell.angle_alpha   90.00
_cell.angle_beta   90.00
_cell.angle_gamma   90.00
#
_symmetry.space_group_name_H-M   'P 1'
#
loop_
_entity.id
_entity.type
_entity.pdbx_description
1 polymer ?
#
loop_
_entity_poly.entity_id
_entity_poly.type
_entity_poly.pdbx_seq_one_letter_code
_entity_poly.pdbx_strand_id
1 'polypeptide(L)'
;MRTCLYKCNRVTLFLGLKSEKSCIIYRSICGSEEMTVIGEVNLVTHHQARWRFLYRGHALPGCISILTVTDGFQWWHFQCRSEGDNMYCINGSEWSRFVQTRINAMITLYSKQDGEDFHRIRVRS
;
A
#
# COMPACT_ATOMS: atom_id res chain seq x y z
N MET A 1 19.54 23.28 -21.51
CA MET A 1 19.59 22.25 -20.46
C MET A 1 20.33 22.82 -19.26
N ARG A 2 19.65 23.05 -18.14
CA ARG A 2 20.30 23.50 -16.90
C ARG A 2 19.97 22.48 -15.81
N THR A 3 20.97 21.71 -15.42
CA THR A 3 20.87 20.74 -14.33
C THR A 3 21.24 21.48 -13.04
N CYS A 4 20.27 21.73 -12.17
CA CYS A 4 20.55 22.22 -10.82
C CYS A 4 20.85 21.00 -9.94
N LEU A 5 22.14 20.73 -9.73
CA LEU A 5 22.63 19.77 -8.75
C LEU A 5 22.70 20.45 -7.38
N TYR A 6 21.83 20.07 -6.46
CA TYR A 6 22.02 20.39 -5.05
C TYR A 6 22.64 19.18 -4.34
N LYS A 7 23.85 19.35 -3.84
CA LYS A 7 24.58 18.33 -3.08
C LYS A 7 24.29 18.57 -1.60
N CYS A 8 23.28 17.90 -1.05
CA CYS A 8 23.08 17.83 0.40
C CYS A 8 23.55 16.45 0.87
N ASN A 9 24.44 16.43 1.85
CA ASN A 9 25.14 15.23 2.31
C ASN A 9 24.16 14.12 2.70
N ARG A 10 24.24 12.96 2.01
CA ARG A 10 23.67 11.63 2.31
C ARG A 10 22.43 11.12 1.55
N VAL A 11 21.91 11.77 0.51
CA VAL A 11 20.82 11.16 -0.29
C VAL A 11 21.01 11.41 -1.80
N THR A 12 21.15 10.33 -2.57
CA THR A 12 21.06 10.37 -4.04
C THR A 12 19.59 10.37 -4.44
N LEU A 13 19.10 11.51 -4.95
CA LEU A 13 17.76 11.63 -5.54
C LEU A 13 17.86 11.33 -7.04
N PHE A 14 17.10 10.33 -7.52
CA PHE A 14 16.90 10.12 -8.94
C PHE A 14 15.59 10.79 -9.36
N LEU A 15 15.67 11.80 -10.23
CA LEU A 15 14.50 12.39 -10.89
C LEU A 15 14.22 11.61 -12.18
N GLY A 16 13.20 10.74 -12.14
CA GLY A 16 12.59 10.20 -13.35
C GLY A 16 11.69 11.26 -13.98
N LEU A 17 12.03 11.70 -15.19
CA LEU A 17 11.24 12.66 -15.96
C LEU A 17 9.83 12.12 -16.22
N LYS A 18 8.79 12.91 -15.92
CA LYS A 18 7.48 12.72 -16.53
C LYS A 18 6.88 14.07 -16.93
N SER A 19 6.33 14.08 -18.15
CA SER A 19 5.63 15.15 -18.85
C SER A 19 4.82 16.10 -17.94
N GLU A 20 4.99 17.39 -18.24
CA GLU A 20 4.41 18.69 -17.82
C GLU A 20 3.31 18.86 -16.76
N LYS A 21 2.78 17.84 -16.06
CA LYS A 21 1.70 18.07 -15.08
C LYS A 21 1.82 17.40 -13.71
N SER A 22 2.87 16.63 -13.40
CA SER A 22 3.05 16.12 -12.03
C SER A 22 4.50 15.72 -11.75
N CYS A 23 5.21 16.50 -10.93
CA CYS A 23 6.45 16.07 -10.31
C CYS A 23 6.11 15.23 -9.07
N ILE A 24 6.27 13.90 -9.18
CA ILE A 24 6.22 13.01 -8.01
C ILE A 24 7.66 12.82 -7.53
N ILE A 25 7.96 13.32 -6.33
CA ILE A 25 9.26 13.13 -5.67
C ILE A 25 9.32 11.71 -5.11
N TYR A 26 10.14 10.83 -5.68
CA TYR A 26 10.48 9.57 -5.03
C TYR A 26 11.61 9.81 -4.04
N ARG A 27 11.27 9.83 -2.74
CA ARG A 27 12.26 9.85 -1.67
C ARG A 27 12.74 8.41 -1.43
N SER A 28 13.80 8.00 -2.10
CA SER A 28 14.52 6.77 -1.76
C SER A 28 15.39 7.05 -0.54
N ILE A 29 14.88 6.76 0.67
CA ILE A 29 15.69 6.80 1.88
C ILE A 29 16.32 5.42 2.08
N CYS A 30 17.65 5.34 2.04
CA CYS A 30 18.42 4.23 2.58
C CYS A 30 18.35 4.22 4.11
N GLY A 31 17.16 3.92 4.64
CA GLY A 31 16.92 3.46 6.00
C GLY A 31 15.97 2.27 5.86
N SER A 32 16.11 1.25 6.70
CA SER A 32 15.12 0.18 6.80
C SER A 32 13.76 0.81 7.12
N GLU A 33 12.95 1.09 6.10
CA GLU A 33 11.56 1.49 6.30
C GLU A 33 10.92 0.34 7.08
N GLU A 34 10.63 0.54 8.37
CA GLU A 34 9.99 -0.46 9.21
C GLU A 34 8.54 -0.62 8.72
N MET A 35 8.38 -1.49 7.72
CA MET A 35 7.10 -1.89 7.20
C MET A 35 6.50 -2.92 8.16
N THR A 36 5.44 -2.52 8.86
CA THR A 36 4.71 -3.43 9.73
C THR A 36 3.77 -4.26 8.88
N VAL A 37 3.88 -5.59 8.97
CA VAL A 37 2.92 -6.50 8.33
C VAL A 37 1.57 -6.33 9.03
N ILE A 38 0.56 -5.91 8.26
CA ILE A 38 -0.82 -5.80 8.71
C ILE A 38 -1.50 -7.15 8.63
N GLY A 39 -1.30 -7.85 7.51
CA GLY A 39 -1.97 -9.11 7.24
C GLY A 39 -1.42 -9.80 6.01
N GLU A 40 -1.59 -11.11 5.98
CA GLU A 40 -1.22 -11.97 4.85
C GLU A 40 -2.38 -12.89 4.52
N VAL A 41 -2.62 -13.12 3.23
CA VAL A 41 -3.66 -14.03 2.78
C VAL A 41 -3.30 -14.67 1.43
N ASN A 42 -3.65 -15.94 1.29
CA ASN A 42 -3.70 -16.60 -0.01
C ASN A 42 -5.05 -16.32 -0.67
N LEU A 43 -5.01 -15.61 -1.80
CA LEU A 43 -6.22 -15.20 -2.49
C LEU A 43 -6.91 -16.39 -3.15
N VAL A 44 -8.18 -16.57 -2.83
CA VAL A 44 -9.05 -17.56 -3.44
C VAL A 44 -10.38 -16.90 -3.78
N THR A 45 -11.24 -17.56 -4.54
CA THR A 45 -12.44 -16.94 -5.14
C THR A 45 -13.34 -16.25 -4.12
N HIS A 46 -13.48 -16.80 -2.91
CA HIS A 46 -14.30 -16.17 -1.87
C HIS A 46 -13.72 -14.84 -1.35
N HIS A 47 -12.40 -14.64 -1.44
CA HIS A 47 -11.74 -13.41 -1.03
C HIS A 47 -12.06 -12.24 -1.95
N GLN A 48 -12.60 -12.50 -3.15
CA GLN A 48 -13.00 -11.45 -4.08
C GLN A 48 -14.06 -10.53 -3.47
N ALA A 49 -15.02 -11.06 -2.70
CA ALA A 49 -16.05 -10.25 -2.07
C ALA A 49 -15.51 -9.43 -0.88
N ARG A 50 -14.65 -10.06 -0.06
CA ARG A 50 -14.00 -9.41 1.08
C ARG A 50 -12.86 -10.26 1.63
N TRP A 51 -11.90 -9.60 2.26
CA TRP A 51 -10.87 -10.23 3.09
C TRP A 51 -10.99 -9.73 4.53
N ARG A 52 -11.16 -10.66 5.47
CA ARG A 52 -11.22 -10.38 6.90
C ARG A 52 -9.91 -10.82 7.56
N PHE A 53 -9.35 -10.00 8.43
CA PHE A 53 -8.13 -10.31 9.16
C PHE A 53 -8.11 -9.63 10.53
N LEU A 54 -7.32 -10.20 11.44
CA LEU A 54 -7.08 -9.65 12.77
C LEU A 54 -5.84 -8.75 12.74
N TYR A 55 -5.94 -7.54 13.27
CA TYR A 55 -4.81 -6.62 13.38
C TYR A 55 -4.90 -5.78 14.65
N ARG A 56 -3.87 -5.84 15.49
CA ARG A 56 -3.84 -5.19 16.81
C ARG A 56 -3.05 -3.87 16.83
N GLY A 57 -2.58 -3.41 15.68
CA GLY A 57 -1.83 -2.16 15.58
C GLY A 57 -2.73 -0.94 15.35
N HIS A 58 -2.15 0.25 15.48
CA HIS A 58 -2.87 1.53 15.33
C HIS A 58 -2.85 2.10 13.91
N ALA A 59 -2.32 1.33 12.94
CA ALA A 59 -2.17 1.78 11.55
C ALA A 59 -3.47 1.78 10.74
N LEU A 60 -4.50 1.04 11.20
CA LEU A 60 -5.77 0.97 10.51
C LEU A 60 -6.82 1.88 11.18
N PRO A 61 -7.65 2.56 10.38
CA PRO A 61 -8.67 3.45 10.89
C PRO A 61 -9.72 2.67 11.69
N GLY A 62 -10.15 3.21 12.83
CA GLY A 62 -11.19 2.60 13.67
C GLY A 62 -12.60 2.64 13.06
N CYS A 63 -12.79 3.35 11.95
CA CYS A 63 -14.06 3.53 11.24
C CYS A 63 -13.96 3.09 9.77
N ILE A 64 -15.04 3.23 9.00
CA ILE A 64 -15.03 2.96 7.56
C ILE A 64 -14.16 4.01 6.88
N SER A 65 -13.18 3.58 6.10
CA SER A 65 -12.24 4.47 5.42
C SER A 65 -11.72 3.85 4.14
N ILE A 66 -11.18 4.69 3.26
CA ILE A 66 -10.51 4.25 2.04
C ILE A 66 -9.02 4.09 2.35
N LEU A 67 -8.50 2.88 2.16
CA LEU A 67 -7.07 2.61 2.18
C LEU A 67 -6.53 2.80 0.77
N THR A 68 -5.62 3.76 0.63
CA THR A 68 -4.80 3.92 -0.56
C THR A 68 -3.66 2.91 -0.50
N VAL A 69 -3.57 2.01 -1.47
CA VAL A 69 -2.60 0.91 -1.50
C VAL A 69 -1.84 0.89 -2.82
N THR A 70 -0.51 0.74 -2.77
CA THR A 70 0.30 0.53 -3.98
C THR A 70 0.87 -0.89 -4.04
N ASP A 71 0.80 -1.52 -5.22
CA ASP A 71 1.50 -2.79 -5.50
C ASP A 71 2.92 -2.58 -6.05
N GLY A 72 3.38 -1.33 -6.11
CA GLY A 72 4.64 -0.91 -6.71
C GLY A 72 4.54 -0.49 -8.17
N PHE A 73 3.46 -0.84 -8.86
CA PHE A 73 3.21 -0.47 -10.26
C PHE A 73 2.00 0.44 -10.43
N GLN A 74 0.96 0.19 -9.64
CA GLN A 74 -0.27 0.95 -9.67
C GLN A 74 -0.83 1.19 -8.27
N TRP A 75 -1.75 2.14 -8.20
CA TRP A 75 -2.46 2.52 -6.99
C TRP A 75 -3.87 1.93 -7.00
N TRP A 76 -4.34 1.56 -5.82
CA TRP A 76 -5.61 0.93 -5.57
C TRP A 76 -6.29 1.58 -4.37
N HIS A 77 -7.61 1.70 -4.39
CA HIS A 77 -8.38 2.21 -3.27
C HIS A 77 -9.29 1.12 -2.73
N PHE A 78 -8.94 0.59 -1.57
CA PHE A 78 -9.70 -0.45 -0.92
C PHE A 78 -10.56 0.16 0.17
N GLN A 79 -11.81 -0.31 0.28
CA GLN A 79 -12.61 0.02 1.44
C GLN A 79 -12.12 -0.84 2.60
N CYS A 80 -11.82 -0.19 3.73
CA CYS A 80 -11.48 -0.85 4.97
C CYS A 80 -12.48 -0.45 6.05
N ARG A 81 -12.86 -1.44 6.85
CA ARG A 81 -13.83 -1.32 7.92
C ARG A 81 -13.31 -2.07 9.13
N SER A 82 -13.36 -1.43 10.30
CA SER A 82 -13.31 -2.14 11.57
C SER A 82 -14.64 -2.87 11.81
N GLU A 83 -14.57 -4.16 12.14
CA GLU A 83 -15.72 -4.97 12.56
C GLU A 83 -15.81 -5.13 14.09
N GLY A 84 -14.92 -4.47 14.85
CA GLY A 84 -14.76 -4.63 16.30
C GLY A 84 -13.72 -5.68 16.67
N ASP A 85 -13.29 -5.72 17.94
CA ASP A 85 -12.36 -6.72 18.48
C ASP A 85 -11.04 -6.89 17.68
N ASN A 86 -10.48 -5.79 17.15
CA ASN A 86 -9.29 -5.80 16.29
C ASN A 86 -9.48 -6.54 14.95
N MET A 87 -10.72 -6.86 14.58
CA MET A 87 -11.06 -7.45 13.28
C MET A 87 -11.32 -6.35 12.26
N TYR A 88 -10.71 -6.53 11.09
CA TYR A 88 -10.85 -5.62 9.97
C TYR A 88 -11.32 -6.39 8.74
N CYS A 89 -12.05 -5.68 7.88
CA CYS A 89 -12.54 -6.18 6.62
C CYS A 89 -12.12 -5.23 5.49
N ILE A 90 -11.42 -5.78 4.51
CA ILE A 90 -11.15 -5.13 3.22
C ILE A 90 -12.18 -5.59 2.19
N ASN A 91 -12.80 -4.65 1.49
CA ASN A 91 -13.74 -4.92 0.42
C ASN A 91 -13.77 -3.76 -0.61
N GLY A 92 -14.76 -3.77 -1.50
CA GLY A 92 -14.96 -2.76 -2.53
C GLY A 92 -14.74 -3.27 -3.95
N SER A 93 -15.15 -2.50 -4.94
CA SER A 93 -15.06 -2.88 -6.36
C SER A 93 -13.61 -3.00 -6.84
N GLU A 94 -12.73 -2.08 -6.44
CA GLU A 94 -11.30 -2.14 -6.77
C GLU A 94 -10.61 -3.33 -6.11
N TRP A 95 -11.01 -3.68 -4.89
CA TRP A 95 -10.56 -4.90 -4.22
C TRP A 95 -10.97 -6.15 -5.01
N SER A 96 -12.25 -6.27 -5.38
CA SER A 96 -12.74 -7.39 -6.18
C SER A 96 -11.98 -7.54 -7.49
N ARG A 97 -11.70 -6.43 -8.18
CA ARG A 97 -10.91 -6.42 -9.42
C ARG A 97 -9.46 -6.81 -9.18
N PHE A 98 -8.86 -6.33 -8.09
CA PHE A 98 -7.50 -6.68 -7.69
C PHE A 98 -7.34 -8.19 -7.45
N VAL A 99 -8.28 -8.79 -6.71
CA VAL A 99 -8.27 -10.22 -6.38
C VAL A 99 -8.56 -11.09 -7.58
N GLN A 100 -9.50 -10.70 -8.44
CA GLN A 100 -9.91 -11.49 -9.61
C GLN A 100 -8.73 -11.84 -10.52
N THR A 101 -7.78 -10.92 -10.69
CA THR A 101 -6.60 -11.14 -11.55
C THR A 101 -5.44 -11.82 -10.83
N ARG A 102 -5.58 -12.12 -9.53
CA ARG A 102 -4.50 -12.59 -8.64
C ARG A 102 -4.94 -13.78 -7.78
N ILE A 103 -5.95 -14.54 -8.23
CA ILE A 103 -6.35 -15.79 -7.57
C ILE A 103 -5.15 -16.73 -7.52
N ASN A 104 -5.00 -17.41 -6.38
CA ASN A 104 -3.86 -18.25 -5.98
C ASN A 104 -2.56 -17.50 -5.64
N ALA A 105 -2.53 -16.17 -5.70
CA ALA A 105 -1.39 -15.40 -5.23
C ALA A 105 -1.46 -15.19 -3.71
N MET A 106 -0.32 -15.29 -3.04
CA MET A 106 -0.15 -14.83 -1.67
C MET A 106 0.08 -13.32 -1.67
N ILE A 107 -0.73 -12.60 -0.91
CA ILE A 107 -0.57 -11.17 -0.72
C ILE A 107 -0.19 -10.85 0.71
N THR A 108 0.73 -9.90 0.88
CA THR A 108 1.11 -9.35 2.19
C THR A 108 0.84 -7.85 2.17
N LEU A 109 -0.01 -7.37 3.08
CA LEU A 109 -0.31 -5.97 3.27
C LEU A 109 0.62 -5.39 4.34
N TYR A 110 1.26 -4.27 4.02
CA TYR A 110 2.17 -3.56 4.90
C TYR A 110 1.65 -2.16 5.21
N SER A 111 1.76 -1.78 6.48
CA SER A 111 1.71 -0.39 6.92
C SER A 111 3.11 0.18 6.89
N LYS A 112 3.24 1.43 6.44
CA LYS A 112 4.46 2.20 6.64
C LYS A 112 4.37 2.87 8.01
N GLN A 113 5.35 2.67 8.88
CA GLN A 113 5.50 3.56 10.04
C GLN A 113 5.81 4.98 9.54
N ASP A 114 5.36 5.98 10.30
CA ASP A 114 5.49 7.43 10.04
C ASP A 114 4.41 8.11 9.18
N GLY A 115 3.14 7.76 9.40
CA GLY A 115 2.01 8.68 9.14
C GLY A 115 1.80 9.08 7.67
N GLU A 116 2.36 8.33 6.72
CA GLU A 116 2.01 8.50 5.31
C GLU A 116 0.59 7.96 5.05
N ASP A 117 -0.16 8.64 4.19
CA ASP A 117 -1.58 8.34 3.90
C ASP A 117 -1.80 7.04 3.10
N PHE A 118 -0.77 6.21 2.92
CA PHE A 118 -0.83 5.04 2.04
C PHE A 118 -0.11 3.79 2.55
N HIS A 119 -0.55 2.66 2.01
CA HIS A 119 -0.13 1.31 2.35
C HIS A 119 0.55 0.63 1.15
N ARG A 120 1.33 -0.42 1.42
CA ARG A 120 1.97 -1.22 0.37
C ARG A 120 1.42 -2.63 0.39
N ILE A 121 1.13 -3.18 -0.78
CA ILE A 121 0.78 -4.59 -0.93
C ILE A 121 1.86 -5.29 -1.77
N ARG A 122 2.35 -6.43 -1.28
CA ARG A 122 3.23 -7.31 -2.04
C ARG A 122 2.44 -8.50 -2.51
N VAL A 123 2.57 -8.83 -3.78
CA VAL A 123 1.97 -10.01 -4.40
C VAL A 123 3.08 -11.01 -4.70
N ARG A 124 2.87 -12.27 -4.32
CA ARG A 124 3.75 -13.42 -4.63
C ARG A 124 2.88 -14.50 -5.25
N SER A 125 3.18 -14.85 -6.50
CA SER A 125 2.54 -15.94 -7.26
C SER A 125 3.34 -17.22 -7.15
#